data_AF-A0A7W1CKV8-F1
#
_entry.id   AF-A0A7W1CKV8-F1
#
_cell.length_a   1.000
_cell.length_b   1.000
_cell.length_c   1.000
_cell.angle_alpha   90.00
_cell.angle_beta   90.00
_cell.angle_gamma   90.00
#
_symmetry.space_group_name_H-M   'P 1'
#
loop_
_entity.id
_entity.type
_entity.pdbx_description
1 polymer ?
#
loop_
_entity_poly.entity_id
_entity_poly.type
_entity_poly.pdbx_seq_one_letter_code
_entity_poly.pdbx_strand_id
1 'polypeptide(L)'
;MDPSPLPPHERSWRHPSELGAPAHEPTTTGGRILILSTATFSLLLVGLLAISMTPDRAGTPEAVSSTESGVRAIPVSALTRVSLPMVTPVGNEGMGLTTLDALGADARWINARLPSGEIVKGEVVATSGDLALVELPPAIGTEGLDLAEDDPTPDDTVMVHAAEPIVVSVADINTLDVDEGTPVTDAAGRLVGLCTGDDVIHLRIVASLPAATPQPVPTVAMTAAPASPTSLEPNEDAEGEHRNRRGGSLSGGDDGASDGPG
;
A
#
# COMPACT_ATOMS: atom_id res chain seq x y z
N MET A 1 -70.91 34.44 21.67
CA MET A 1 -70.50 33.14 22.23
C MET A 1 -69.33 32.68 21.38
N ASP A 2 -68.12 32.79 21.91
CA ASP A 2 -66.93 32.38 21.19
C ASP A 2 -66.83 30.84 21.16
N PRO A 3 -66.48 30.24 20.00
CA PRO A 3 -66.32 28.80 19.90
C PRO A 3 -65.16 28.33 20.77
N SER A 4 -65.35 27.20 21.46
CA SER A 4 -64.32 26.57 22.28
C SER A 4 -63.07 26.27 21.45
N PRO A 5 -61.86 26.43 22.03
CA PRO A 5 -60.62 26.11 21.33
C PRO A 5 -60.58 24.63 20.95
N LEU A 6 -60.32 24.36 19.66
CA LEU A 6 -60.25 23.00 19.13
C LEU A 6 -59.10 22.21 19.77
N PRO A 7 -59.33 20.93 20.15
CA PRO A 7 -58.32 20.09 20.75
C PRO A 7 -57.17 19.77 19.77
N PRO A 8 -55.95 19.45 20.27
CA PRO A 8 -54.74 19.34 19.45
C PRO A 8 -54.85 18.35 18.27
N HIS A 9 -55.65 17.30 18.42
CA HIS A 9 -55.86 16.26 17.41
C HIS A 9 -56.86 16.66 16.31
N GLU A 10 -57.62 17.73 16.50
CA GLU A 10 -58.55 18.29 15.50
C GLU A 10 -57.92 19.47 14.72
N ARG A 11 -56.69 19.87 15.07
CA ARG A 11 -55.95 20.87 14.30
C ARG A 11 -55.47 20.24 13.00
N SER A 12 -55.83 20.83 11.87
CA SER A 12 -55.27 20.44 10.58
C SER A 12 -53.75 20.56 10.62
N TRP A 13 -53.07 19.45 10.30
CA TRP A 13 -51.62 19.43 10.19
C TRP A 13 -51.21 20.41 9.09
N ARG A 14 -50.50 21.48 9.44
CA ARG A 14 -49.92 22.39 8.46
C ARG A 14 -48.63 21.77 7.94
N HIS A 15 -48.48 21.73 6.63
CA HIS A 15 -47.26 21.24 6.01
C HIS A 15 -46.07 22.11 6.48
N PRO A 16 -44.88 21.54 6.75
CA PRO A 16 -43.74 22.29 7.28
C PRO A 16 -43.35 23.52 6.44
N SER A 17 -43.65 23.51 5.13
CA SER A 17 -43.43 24.62 4.21
C SER A 17 -44.39 25.81 4.39
N GLU A 18 -45.51 25.64 5.10
CA GLU A 18 -46.44 26.73 5.44
C GLU A 18 -46.10 27.42 6.77
N LEU A 19 -45.23 26.80 7.57
CA LEU A 19 -44.68 27.44 8.74
C LEU A 19 -43.63 28.44 8.24
N GLY A 20 -44.01 29.73 8.19
CA GLY A 20 -43.05 30.80 7.94
C GLY A 20 -41.85 30.66 8.88
N ALA A 21 -40.66 31.02 8.40
CA ALA A 21 -39.44 30.91 9.20
C ALA A 21 -39.65 31.55 10.57
N PRO A 22 -39.35 30.84 11.68
CA PRO A 22 -39.53 31.39 13.01
C PRO A 22 -38.78 32.71 13.11
N ALA A 23 -39.39 33.70 13.76
CA ALA A 23 -38.74 34.97 14.02
C ALA A 23 -37.42 34.70 14.74
N HIS A 24 -36.32 35.19 14.16
CA HIS A 24 -35.00 34.98 14.71
C HIS A 24 -34.93 35.69 16.07
N GLU A 25 -34.94 34.92 17.17
CA GLU A 25 -34.82 35.51 18.50
C GLU A 25 -33.48 36.23 18.62
N PRO A 26 -33.46 37.53 18.98
CA PRO A 26 -32.21 38.23 19.14
C PRO A 26 -31.44 37.61 20.32
N THR A 27 -30.25 37.08 20.03
CA THR A 27 -29.32 36.59 21.06
C THR A 27 -29.11 37.66 22.12
N THR A 28 -29.46 37.34 23.35
CA THR A 28 -29.27 38.23 24.51
C THR A 28 -27.78 38.57 24.65
N THR A 29 -27.46 39.76 25.14
CA THR A 29 -26.08 40.23 25.32
C THR A 29 -25.23 39.24 26.12
N GLY A 30 -25.81 38.56 27.11
CA GLY A 30 -25.15 37.51 27.88
C GLY A 30 -24.81 36.26 27.04
N GLY A 31 -25.70 35.85 26.14
CA GLY A 31 -25.45 34.73 25.23
C GLY A 31 -24.30 35.00 24.26
N ARG A 32 -24.18 36.24 23.77
CA ARG A 32 -23.07 36.63 22.87
C ARG A 32 -21.71 36.57 23.56
N ILE A 33 -21.63 37.01 24.82
CA ILE A 33 -20.39 36.94 25.60
C ILE A 33 -19.99 35.49 25.86
N LEU A 34 -20.95 34.62 26.20
CA LEU A 34 -20.70 33.19 26.40
C LEU A 34 -20.19 32.52 25.12
N ILE A 35 -20.81 32.80 23.96
CA ILE A 35 -20.38 32.25 22.67
C ILE A 35 -18.95 32.69 22.35
N LEU A 36 -18.63 33.97 22.53
CA LEU A 36 -17.29 34.50 22.27
C LEU A 36 -16.24 33.90 23.20
N SER A 37 -16.51 33.75 24.50
CA SER A 37 -15.55 33.16 25.43
C SER A 37 -15.28 31.69 25.12
N THR A 38 -16.33 30.94 24.78
CA THR A 38 -16.21 29.49 24.48
C THR A 38 -15.46 29.26 23.17
N ALA A 39 -15.74 30.07 22.14
CA ALA A 39 -15.02 30.04 20.87
C ALA A 39 -13.53 30.39 21.05
N THR A 40 -13.22 31.45 21.81
CA THR A 40 -11.84 31.87 22.07
C THR A 40 -11.06 30.80 22.84
N PHE A 41 -11.68 30.18 23.84
CA PHE A 41 -11.05 29.12 24.62
C PHE A 41 -10.75 27.88 23.78
N SER A 42 -11.70 27.49 22.91
CA SER A 42 -11.50 26.38 21.98
C SER A 42 -10.34 26.63 21.02
N LEU A 43 -10.24 27.85 20.46
CA LEU A 43 -9.17 28.24 19.53
C LEU A 43 -7.81 28.27 20.22
N LEU A 44 -7.75 28.75 21.46
CA LEU A 44 -6.53 28.75 22.27
C LEU A 44 -6.05 27.32 22.56
N LEU A 45 -6.97 26.41 22.88
CA LEU A 45 -6.64 25.01 23.18
C LEU A 45 -6.11 24.27 21.95
N VAL A 46 -6.71 24.50 20.78
CA VAL A 46 -6.21 23.95 19.49
C VAL A 46 -4.83 24.53 19.15
N GLY A 47 -4.60 25.83 19.36
CA GLY A 47 -3.30 26.44 19.13
C GLY A 47 -2.21 25.87 20.05
N LEU A 48 -2.53 25.61 21.32
CA LEU A 48 -1.59 25.02 22.29
C LEU A 48 -1.27 23.56 21.93
N LEU A 49 -2.27 22.80 21.48
CA LEU A 49 -2.09 21.45 20.97
C LEU A 49 -1.17 21.45 19.74
N ALA A 50 -1.42 22.33 18.76
CA ALA A 50 -0.59 22.47 17.58
C ALA A 50 0.87 22.80 17.92
N ILE A 51 1.11 23.74 18.85
CA ILE A 51 2.46 24.06 19.34
C ILE A 51 3.10 22.83 20.00
N SER A 52 2.35 22.05 20.79
CA SER A 52 2.88 20.86 21.46
C SER A 52 3.24 19.72 20.48
N MET A 53 2.56 19.65 19.34
CA MET A 53 2.83 18.66 18.29
C MET A 53 3.80 19.15 17.22
N THR A 54 4.22 20.42 17.26
CA THR A 54 5.26 20.91 16.36
C THR A 54 6.62 20.48 16.94
N PRO A 55 7.36 19.53 16.32
CA PRO A 55 8.65 19.09 16.85
C PRO A 55 9.64 20.24 16.90
N ASP A 56 10.42 20.31 18.00
CA ASP A 56 11.47 21.31 18.17
C ASP A 56 12.42 21.27 16.97
N ARG A 57 12.49 22.36 16.19
CA ARG A 57 13.59 22.59 15.27
C ARG A 57 14.85 22.86 16.08
N ALA A 58 15.47 21.80 16.60
CA ALA A 58 16.85 21.82 17.06
C ALA A 58 17.77 21.93 15.84
N GLY A 59 17.82 23.13 15.26
CA GLY A 59 18.78 23.49 14.24
C GLY A 59 20.13 23.80 14.86
N THR A 60 21.06 22.85 14.76
CA THR A 60 22.48 23.15 14.50
C THR A 60 23.08 21.98 13.72
N PRO A 61 23.81 22.21 12.60
CA PRO A 61 24.58 21.17 11.94
C PRO A 61 25.74 20.79 12.86
N GLU A 62 25.63 19.64 13.53
CA GLU A 62 26.73 19.12 14.33
C GLU A 62 27.79 18.55 13.38
N ALA A 63 28.86 19.33 13.20
CA ALA A 63 30.06 18.89 12.50
C ALA A 63 30.64 17.68 13.24
N VAL A 64 30.84 16.59 12.50
CA VAL A 64 31.46 15.36 12.98
C VAL A 64 32.84 15.70 13.56
N SER A 65 32.99 15.62 14.87
CA SER A 65 34.29 15.67 15.51
C SER A 65 34.40 14.55 16.53
N SER A 66 35.45 13.78 16.35
CA SER A 66 35.73 12.51 16.99
C SER A 66 36.04 12.64 18.49
N THR A 67 35.70 11.56 19.21
CA THR A 67 36.37 11.02 20.40
C THR A 67 36.43 11.90 21.65
N GLU A 68 35.60 11.58 22.65
CA GLU A 68 36.07 11.39 24.02
C GLU A 68 35.06 10.60 24.86
N SER A 69 35.58 9.61 25.58
CA SER A 69 34.83 8.69 26.43
C SER A 69 34.43 9.40 27.72
N GLY A 70 33.12 9.61 27.92
CA GLY A 70 32.57 10.21 29.12
C GLY A 70 31.13 9.78 29.30
N VAL A 71 30.83 9.15 30.44
CA VAL A 71 29.53 8.61 30.84
C VAL A 71 28.42 9.62 30.57
N ARG A 72 27.62 9.37 29.53
CA ARG A 72 26.46 10.19 29.12
C ARG A 72 25.20 9.39 29.41
N ALA A 73 24.29 9.99 30.17
CA ALA A 73 22.96 9.47 30.42
C ALA A 73 22.36 8.97 29.10
N ILE A 74 21.86 7.74 29.07
CA ILE A 74 21.15 7.19 27.92
C ILE A 74 19.88 8.03 27.79
N PRO A 75 19.76 8.93 26.79
CA PRO A 75 18.42 9.41 26.45
C PRO A 75 17.66 8.15 26.05
N VAL A 76 16.45 7.98 26.58
CA VAL A 76 15.52 7.00 26.03
C VAL A 76 15.23 7.50 24.62
N SER A 77 16.08 7.12 23.66
CA SER A 77 15.88 7.39 22.26
C SER A 77 14.48 6.96 21.95
N ALA A 78 13.73 7.84 21.29
CA ALA A 78 12.43 7.54 20.72
C ALA A 78 12.50 6.12 20.17
N LEU A 79 11.60 5.25 20.64
CA LEU A 79 11.39 3.96 20.01
C LEU A 79 10.94 4.30 18.58
N THR A 80 11.89 4.43 17.65
CA THR A 80 11.61 4.53 16.23
C THR A 80 10.75 3.31 15.94
N ARG A 81 9.48 3.57 15.65
CA ARG A 81 8.51 2.51 15.41
C ARG A 81 9.04 1.79 14.17
N VAL A 82 9.62 0.60 14.36
CA VAL A 82 10.12 -0.22 13.26
C VAL A 82 8.87 -0.73 12.54
N SER A 83 8.34 0.08 11.64
CA SER A 83 7.27 -0.34 10.73
C SER A 83 7.92 -1.21 9.67
N LEU A 84 7.31 -2.36 9.39
CA LEU A 84 7.77 -3.21 8.30
C LEU A 84 7.44 -2.51 6.97
N PRO A 85 8.33 -2.55 5.96
CA PRO A 85 8.05 -1.98 4.65
C PRO A 85 6.77 -2.58 4.09
N MET A 86 5.90 -1.73 3.55
CA MET A 86 4.74 -2.19 2.81
C MET A 86 5.17 -2.58 1.39
N VAL A 87 4.86 -3.80 0.96
CA VAL A 87 5.10 -4.27 -0.42
C VAL A 87 3.76 -4.55 -1.08
N THR A 88 3.47 -3.83 -2.15
CA THR A 88 2.26 -3.99 -2.96
C THR A 88 2.49 -5.04 -4.04
N PRO A 89 1.78 -6.19 -4.03
CA PRO A 89 1.87 -7.16 -5.11
C PRO A 89 1.43 -6.54 -6.45
N VAL A 90 2.19 -6.81 -7.51
CA VAL A 90 1.95 -6.29 -8.86
C VAL A 90 1.95 -7.40 -9.89
N GLY A 91 0.95 -7.38 -10.78
CA GLY A 91 0.73 -8.42 -11.77
C GLY A 91 0.63 -9.84 -11.18
N ASN A 92 0.94 -10.86 -11.98
CA ASN A 92 0.74 -12.27 -11.62
C ASN A 92 2.05 -13.06 -11.49
N GLU A 93 3.20 -12.37 -11.46
CA GLU A 93 4.53 -13.00 -11.51
C GLU A 93 5.17 -13.19 -10.13
N GLY A 94 4.41 -13.01 -9.05
CA GLY A 94 4.96 -13.03 -7.69
C GLY A 94 5.86 -11.83 -7.41
N MET A 95 5.62 -10.71 -8.08
CA MET A 95 6.38 -9.48 -7.91
C MET A 95 5.63 -8.52 -6.99
N GLY A 96 6.38 -7.66 -6.30
CA GLY A 96 5.85 -6.61 -5.46
C GLY A 96 6.67 -5.33 -5.57
N LEU A 97 6.02 -4.19 -5.36
CA LEU A 97 6.65 -2.87 -5.32
C LEU A 97 6.64 -2.29 -3.93
N THR A 98 7.71 -1.60 -3.59
CA THR A 98 7.82 -0.78 -2.39
C THR A 98 8.68 0.44 -2.67
N THR A 99 8.73 1.38 -1.73
CA THR A 99 9.63 2.53 -1.80
C THR A 99 10.98 2.19 -1.16
N LEU A 100 12.06 2.80 -1.65
CA LEU A 100 13.40 2.60 -1.09
C LEU A 100 13.51 3.12 0.34
N ASP A 101 12.77 4.17 0.67
CA ASP A 101 12.75 4.73 2.02
C ASP A 101 12.17 3.72 3.03
N ALA A 102 11.20 2.88 2.61
CA ALA A 102 10.65 1.81 3.43
C ALA A 102 11.64 0.67 3.71
N LEU A 103 12.57 0.39 2.78
CA LEU A 103 13.48 -0.76 2.83
C LEU A 103 14.64 -0.60 3.83
N GLY A 104 15.06 0.65 4.08
CA GLY A 104 16.33 0.92 4.75
C GLY A 104 17.55 0.54 3.89
N ALA A 105 18.75 0.91 4.33
CA ALA A 105 19.96 0.75 3.53
C ALA A 105 20.37 -0.73 3.29
N ASP A 106 20.66 -1.05 2.02
CA ASP A 106 21.34 -2.26 1.53
C ASP A 106 20.72 -3.64 1.89
N ALA A 107 19.42 -3.69 2.13
CA ALA A 107 18.74 -4.94 2.42
C ALA A 107 18.46 -5.76 1.14
N ARG A 108 19.17 -6.88 0.95
CA ARG A 108 18.83 -7.87 -0.10
C ARG A 108 17.54 -8.62 0.21
N TRP A 109 17.28 -8.88 1.49
CA TRP A 109 16.10 -9.61 1.96
C TRP A 109 15.35 -8.75 2.95
N ILE A 110 14.03 -8.73 2.83
CA ILE A 110 13.15 -7.94 3.69
C ILE A 110 12.05 -8.81 4.26
N ASN A 111 11.61 -8.45 5.48
CA ASN A 111 10.30 -8.84 5.96
C ASN A 111 9.36 -7.70 5.60
N ALA A 112 8.44 -7.96 4.68
CA ALA A 112 7.50 -6.99 4.17
C ALA A 112 6.10 -7.29 4.68
N ARG A 113 5.30 -6.24 4.85
CA ARG A 113 3.86 -6.35 5.08
C ARG A 113 3.14 -6.13 3.75
N LEU A 114 2.21 -7.01 3.43
CA LEU A 114 1.33 -6.86 2.27
C LEU A 114 0.14 -5.95 2.61
N PRO A 115 -0.58 -5.39 1.62
CA PRO A 115 -1.82 -4.64 1.87
C PRO A 115 -2.89 -5.46 2.62
N SER A 116 -2.84 -6.80 2.51
CA SER A 116 -3.69 -7.72 3.28
C SER A 116 -3.36 -7.77 4.78
N GLY A 117 -2.23 -7.18 5.20
CA GLY A 117 -1.67 -7.27 6.54
C GLY A 117 -0.77 -8.48 6.78
N GLU A 118 -0.67 -9.41 5.83
CA GLU A 118 0.23 -10.57 5.92
C GLU A 118 1.71 -10.13 5.90
N ILE A 119 2.55 -10.82 6.67
CA ILE A 119 3.99 -10.56 6.71
C ILE A 119 4.71 -11.67 5.95
N VAL A 120 5.50 -11.27 4.95
CA VAL A 120 6.18 -12.19 4.04
C VAL A 120 7.65 -11.82 3.89
N LYS A 121 8.49 -12.81 3.58
CA LYS A 121 9.90 -12.58 3.30
C LYS A 121 10.10 -12.41 1.80
N GLY A 122 10.56 -11.24 1.37
CA GLY A 122 10.85 -10.94 -0.04
C GLY A 122 12.34 -10.72 -0.31
N GLU A 123 12.74 -10.88 -1.56
CA GLU A 123 14.09 -10.53 -2.05
C GLU A 123 14.01 -9.27 -2.91
N VAL A 124 14.84 -8.27 -2.65
CA VAL A 124 14.94 -7.09 -3.51
C VAL A 124 15.74 -7.48 -4.75
N VAL A 125 15.06 -7.51 -5.89
CA VAL A 125 15.66 -7.95 -7.18
C VAL A 125 16.14 -6.79 -8.04
N ALA A 126 15.51 -5.61 -7.87
CA ALA A 126 15.85 -4.43 -8.64
C ALA A 126 15.48 -3.17 -7.86
N THR A 127 16.21 -2.09 -8.14
CA THR A 127 15.90 -0.75 -7.63
C THR A 127 15.97 0.23 -8.80
N SER A 128 15.08 1.22 -8.82
CA SER A 128 15.08 2.26 -9.84
C SER A 128 14.51 3.55 -9.26
N GLY A 129 15.34 4.59 -9.20
CA GLY A 129 14.97 5.85 -8.54
C GLY A 129 14.77 5.61 -7.04
N ASP A 130 13.54 5.79 -6.58
CA ASP A 130 13.02 5.63 -5.22
C ASP A 130 12.14 4.39 -5.06
N LEU A 131 12.01 3.57 -6.11
CA LEU A 131 11.23 2.33 -6.09
C LEU A 131 12.15 1.12 -6.01
N ALA A 132 11.66 0.10 -5.32
CA ALA A 132 12.24 -1.22 -5.32
C ALA A 132 11.24 -2.26 -5.76
N LEU A 133 11.74 -3.17 -6.59
CA LEU A 133 11.05 -4.36 -7.02
C LEU A 133 11.49 -5.53 -6.14
N VAL A 134 10.51 -6.20 -5.56
CA VAL A 134 10.67 -7.28 -4.60
C VAL A 134 10.05 -8.55 -5.18
N GLU A 135 10.80 -9.64 -5.19
CA GLU A 135 10.26 -10.97 -5.48
C GLU A 135 9.61 -11.53 -4.21
N LEU A 136 8.35 -11.93 -4.35
CA LEU A 136 7.50 -12.47 -3.28
C LEU A 136 7.40 -14.00 -3.41
N PRO A 137 7.26 -14.71 -2.29
CA PRO A 137 7.04 -16.15 -2.31
C PRO A 137 5.80 -16.54 -3.15
N PRO A 138 5.90 -17.54 -4.04
CA PRO A 138 4.79 -17.94 -4.93
C PRO A 138 3.61 -18.59 -4.19
N ALA A 139 3.76 -18.90 -2.90
CA ALA A 139 2.71 -19.47 -2.06
C ALA A 139 1.64 -18.44 -1.64
N ILE A 140 1.92 -17.16 -1.86
CA ILE A 140 0.99 -16.08 -1.56
C ILE A 140 0.09 -15.99 -2.78
N GLY A 141 -1.15 -16.47 -2.68
CA GLY A 141 -2.16 -16.37 -3.74
C GLY A 141 -2.65 -14.94 -3.99
N THR A 142 -1.75 -13.96 -3.90
CA THR A 142 -2.01 -12.56 -4.17
C THR A 142 -2.15 -12.37 -5.66
N GLU A 143 -3.39 -12.16 -6.11
CA GLU A 143 -3.65 -11.44 -7.35
C GLU A 143 -3.03 -10.05 -7.17
N GLY A 144 -1.95 -9.77 -7.91
CA GLY A 144 -1.31 -8.47 -7.87
C GLY A 144 -2.13 -7.44 -8.62
N LEU A 145 -1.91 -6.17 -8.28
CA LEU A 145 -2.55 -5.07 -8.96
C LEU A 145 -1.91 -4.87 -10.34
N ASP A 146 -2.74 -4.66 -11.36
CA ASP A 146 -2.29 -4.22 -12.68
C ASP A 146 -1.85 -2.76 -12.62
N LEU A 147 -0.81 -2.39 -13.37
CA LEU A 147 -0.37 -0.99 -13.46
C LEU A 147 -1.34 -0.16 -14.31
N ALA A 148 -1.59 1.08 -13.89
CA ALA A 148 -2.32 2.03 -14.70
C ALA A 148 -1.49 2.41 -15.95
N GLU A 149 -2.16 2.56 -17.09
CA GLU A 149 -1.50 2.94 -18.36
C GLU A 149 -1.29 4.46 -18.48
N ASP A 150 -2.14 5.24 -17.81
CA ASP A 150 -2.16 6.69 -17.87
C ASP A 150 -1.73 7.29 -16.53
N ASP A 151 -0.94 8.36 -16.60
CA ASP A 151 -0.60 9.14 -15.41
C ASP A 151 -1.85 9.88 -14.89
N PRO A 152 -2.06 9.90 -13.57
CA PRO A 152 -3.21 10.56 -12.98
C PRO A 152 -3.05 12.08 -13.04
N THR A 153 -4.16 12.79 -13.25
CA THR A 153 -4.24 14.24 -13.12
C THR A 153 -4.59 14.63 -11.67
N PRO A 154 -4.27 15.87 -11.22
CA PRO A 154 -4.56 16.29 -9.84
C PRO A 154 -6.03 16.21 -9.44
N ASP A 155 -6.96 16.36 -10.39
CA ASP A 155 -8.41 16.32 -10.16
C ASP A 155 -9.00 14.90 -10.23
N ASP A 156 -8.19 13.90 -10.62
CA ASP A 156 -8.66 12.51 -10.68
C ASP A 156 -8.93 11.96 -9.29
N THR A 157 -9.98 11.15 -9.19
CA THR A 157 -10.33 10.45 -7.96
C THR A 157 -9.59 9.11 -7.92
N VAL A 158 -8.89 8.87 -6.81
CA VAL A 158 -8.14 7.64 -6.54
C VAL A 158 -8.56 7.01 -5.22
N MET A 159 -8.26 5.72 -5.06
CA MET A 159 -8.47 4.96 -3.85
C MET A 159 -7.12 4.62 -3.21
N VAL A 160 -6.93 5.06 -1.97
CA VAL A 160 -5.74 4.78 -1.14
C VAL A 160 -6.04 3.59 -0.25
N HIS A 161 -5.25 2.53 -0.37
CA HIS A 161 -5.44 1.24 0.32
C HIS A 161 -4.78 1.23 1.70
N ALA A 162 -5.20 2.15 2.56
CA ALA A 162 -4.84 2.11 3.98
C ALA A 162 -5.59 0.99 4.72
N ALA A 163 -5.47 0.92 6.04
CA ALA A 163 -6.21 -0.06 6.87
C ALA A 163 -7.73 -0.01 6.61
N GLU A 164 -8.26 1.18 6.33
CA GLU A 164 -9.58 1.40 5.75
C GLU A 164 -9.38 2.14 4.42
N PRO A 165 -9.97 1.66 3.29
CA PRO A 165 -9.81 2.33 2.00
C PRO A 165 -10.35 3.77 2.02
N ILE A 166 -9.57 4.71 1.50
CA ILE A 166 -9.92 6.13 1.46
C ILE A 166 -10.02 6.58 0.00
N VAL A 167 -11.12 7.25 -0.38
CA VAL A 167 -11.30 7.80 -1.73
C VAL A 167 -11.09 9.31 -1.68
N VAL A 168 -10.12 9.81 -2.44
CA VAL A 168 -9.73 11.23 -2.47
C VAL A 168 -9.35 11.67 -3.89
N SER A 169 -9.25 12.99 -4.10
CA SER A 169 -8.57 13.50 -5.30
C SER A 169 -7.05 13.32 -5.15
N VAL A 170 -6.33 13.23 -6.27
CA VAL A 170 -4.86 13.14 -6.27
C VAL A 170 -4.23 14.36 -5.59
N ALA A 171 -4.81 15.54 -5.77
CA ALA A 171 -4.36 16.77 -5.14
C ALA A 171 -4.45 16.73 -3.60
N ASP A 172 -5.38 15.96 -3.04
CA ASP A 172 -5.65 15.87 -1.60
C ASP A 172 -4.85 14.76 -0.89
N ILE A 173 -4.09 13.93 -1.61
CA ILE A 173 -3.30 12.82 -1.03
C ILE A 173 -2.34 13.32 0.05
N ASN A 174 -1.79 14.52 -0.11
CA ASN A 174 -0.85 15.12 0.84
C ASN A 174 -1.47 15.51 2.19
N THR A 175 -2.79 15.43 2.31
CA THR A 175 -3.52 15.68 3.57
C THR A 175 -3.76 14.41 4.37
N LEU A 176 -3.46 13.24 3.79
CA LEU A 176 -3.67 11.95 4.43
C LEU A 176 -2.54 11.63 5.41
N ASP A 177 -2.85 10.78 6.38
CA ASP A 177 -1.91 10.15 7.32
C ASP A 177 -2.00 8.63 7.07
N VAL A 178 -1.13 8.13 6.19
CA VAL A 178 -1.03 6.71 5.80
C VAL A 178 0.42 6.25 5.82
N ASP A 179 0.63 4.94 5.94
CA ASP A 179 1.98 4.37 6.01
C ASP A 179 2.73 4.53 4.66
N GLU A 180 4.06 4.66 4.75
CA GLU A 180 4.96 4.60 3.60
C GLU A 180 4.73 3.35 2.76
N GLY A 181 4.67 3.51 1.44
CA GLY A 181 4.42 2.42 0.48
C GLY A 181 2.95 2.03 0.34
N THR A 182 2.01 2.78 0.91
CA THR A 182 0.57 2.51 0.75
C THR A 182 0.14 2.57 -0.72
N PRO A 183 -0.53 1.52 -1.27
CA PRO A 183 -0.92 1.54 -2.67
C PRO A 183 -2.06 2.52 -2.95
N VAL A 184 -1.99 3.14 -4.12
CA VAL A 184 -3.02 4.05 -4.63
C VAL A 184 -3.48 3.55 -6.00
N THR A 185 -4.78 3.30 -6.14
CA THR A 185 -5.39 2.79 -7.37
C THR A 185 -6.34 3.79 -8.02
N ASP A 186 -6.50 3.72 -9.34
CA ASP A 186 -7.51 4.47 -10.09
C ASP A 186 -8.93 3.89 -9.85
N ALA A 187 -9.93 4.50 -10.48
CA ALA A 187 -11.32 4.05 -10.41
C ALA A 187 -11.56 2.66 -11.04
N ALA A 188 -10.63 2.16 -11.87
CA ALA A 188 -10.67 0.81 -12.44
C ALA A 188 -9.97 -0.22 -11.53
N GLY A 189 -9.38 0.20 -10.40
CA GLY A 189 -8.64 -0.66 -9.50
C GLY A 189 -7.19 -0.94 -9.92
N ARG A 190 -6.66 -0.19 -10.90
CA ARG A 190 -5.26 -0.33 -11.35
C ARG A 190 -4.34 0.52 -10.50
N LEU A 191 -3.15 0.01 -10.18
CA LEU A 191 -2.12 0.69 -9.40
C LEU A 191 -1.57 1.89 -10.16
N VAL A 192 -1.77 3.07 -9.58
CA VAL A 192 -1.30 4.36 -10.10
C VAL A 192 0.02 4.76 -9.45
N GLY A 193 0.16 4.46 -8.16
CA GLY A 193 1.36 4.80 -7.42
C GLY A 193 1.38 4.30 -5.99
N LEU A 194 2.43 4.69 -5.28
CA LEU A 194 2.60 4.43 -3.85
C LEU A 194 2.65 5.76 -3.10
N CYS A 195 2.03 5.82 -1.92
CA CYS A 195 2.23 6.92 -0.98
C CYS A 195 3.67 6.91 -0.46
N THR A 196 4.32 8.06 -0.49
CA THR A 196 5.67 8.26 0.04
C THR A 196 5.78 9.54 0.85
N GLY A 197 6.50 9.54 1.97
CA GLY A 197 6.85 10.72 2.74
C GLY A 197 6.90 10.51 4.24
N ASP A 198 7.87 11.15 4.89
CA ASP A 198 8.05 11.12 6.35
C ASP A 198 7.10 12.10 7.09
N ASP A 199 6.78 13.24 6.47
CA ASP A 199 5.98 14.34 7.06
C ASP A 199 4.81 14.80 6.15
N VAL A 200 4.96 14.69 4.83
CA VAL A 200 3.95 15.06 3.84
C VAL A 200 3.88 13.95 2.81
N ILE A 201 2.69 13.43 2.59
CA ILE A 201 2.49 12.30 1.69
C ILE A 201 2.46 12.79 0.25
N HIS A 202 3.29 12.19 -0.58
CA HIS A 202 3.34 12.38 -2.00
C HIS A 202 2.92 11.09 -2.71
N LEU A 203 2.27 11.23 -3.85
CA LEU A 203 2.02 10.08 -4.73
C LEU A 203 3.25 9.87 -5.61
N ARG A 204 3.90 8.72 -5.45
CA ARG A 204 4.93 8.26 -6.38
C ARG A 204 4.29 7.45 -7.50
N ILE A 205 4.21 8.05 -8.68
CA ILE A 205 3.64 7.40 -9.87
C ILE A 205 4.52 6.22 -10.30
N VAL A 206 3.87 5.08 -10.57
CA VAL A 206 4.52 3.87 -11.07
C VAL A 206 4.13 3.67 -12.53
N ALA A 207 4.90 4.25 -13.45
CA ALA A 207 4.65 4.11 -14.89
C ALA A 207 5.20 2.79 -15.47
N SER A 208 6.20 2.20 -14.82
CA SER A 208 6.82 0.94 -15.26
C SER A 208 7.55 0.24 -14.12
N LEU A 209 7.58 -1.09 -14.17
CA LEU A 209 8.37 -1.87 -13.22
C LEU A 209 9.88 -1.57 -13.40
N PRO A 210 10.65 -1.45 -12.30
CA PRO A 210 12.09 -1.41 -12.37
C PRO A 210 12.62 -2.60 -13.18
N ALA A 211 13.41 -2.34 -14.21
CA ALA A 211 14.01 -3.43 -14.97
C ALA A 211 14.96 -4.20 -14.05
N ALA A 212 14.68 -5.49 -13.82
CA ALA A 212 15.64 -6.38 -13.19
C ALA A 212 16.89 -6.38 -14.04
N THR A 213 17.99 -5.82 -13.52
CA THR A 213 19.28 -5.96 -14.19
C THR A 213 19.60 -7.46 -14.14
N PRO A 214 19.72 -8.17 -15.28
CA PRO A 214 20.04 -9.58 -15.24
C PRO A 214 21.39 -9.71 -14.53
N GLN A 215 21.36 -10.30 -13.33
CA GLN A 215 22.59 -10.69 -12.65
C GLN A 215 23.36 -11.57 -13.62
N PRO A 216 24.65 -11.27 -13.90
CA PRO A 216 25.43 -12.10 -14.80
C PRO A 216 25.42 -13.50 -14.22
N VAL A 217 24.73 -14.42 -14.89
CA VAL A 217 24.73 -15.83 -14.52
C VAL A 217 26.20 -16.22 -14.47
N PRO A 218 26.75 -16.64 -13.32
CA PRO A 218 28.15 -17.01 -13.25
C PRO A 218 28.33 -18.09 -14.29
N THR A 219 29.05 -17.76 -15.36
CA THR A 219 29.43 -18.75 -16.36
C THR A 219 30.33 -19.69 -15.58
N VAL A 220 29.76 -20.83 -15.17
CA VAL A 220 30.54 -21.90 -14.61
C VAL A 220 31.45 -22.30 -15.74
N ALA A 221 32.68 -21.79 -15.70
CA ALA A 221 33.73 -22.25 -16.57
C ALA A 221 33.85 -23.73 -16.27
N MET A 222 33.24 -24.56 -17.12
CA MET A 222 33.53 -25.98 -17.19
C MET A 222 35.02 -26.03 -17.55
N THR A 223 35.86 -26.01 -16.52
CA THR A 223 37.23 -26.48 -16.61
C THR A 223 37.06 -27.94 -16.96
N ALA A 224 37.15 -28.23 -18.25
CA ALA A 224 37.18 -29.58 -18.76
C ALA A 224 38.31 -30.29 -18.00
N ALA A 225 37.93 -31.16 -17.07
CA ALA A 225 38.88 -32.08 -16.46
C ALA A 225 39.53 -32.86 -17.61
N PRO A 226 40.87 -32.98 -17.65
CA PRO A 226 41.53 -33.78 -18.67
C PRO A 226 41.00 -35.21 -18.54
N ALA A 227 40.29 -35.68 -19.57
CA ALA A 227 39.84 -37.05 -19.66
C ALA A 227 41.08 -37.96 -19.70
N SER A 228 41.26 -38.77 -18.67
CA SER A 228 42.15 -39.93 -18.74
C SER A 228 41.62 -40.87 -19.84
N PRO A 229 42.47 -41.34 -20.77
CA PRO A 229 42.02 -42.29 -21.79
C PRO A 229 41.71 -43.63 -21.13
N THR A 230 40.43 -43.96 -21.02
CA THR A 230 39.98 -45.33 -20.72
C THR A 230 40.21 -46.18 -21.95
N SER A 231 41.16 -47.11 -21.83
CA SER A 231 41.40 -48.18 -22.79
C SER A 231 40.17 -49.08 -22.86
N LEU A 232 39.44 -49.03 -23.98
CA LEU A 232 38.35 -49.94 -24.31
C LEU A 232 38.94 -51.29 -24.73
N GLU A 233 38.76 -52.32 -23.91
CA GLU A 233 38.76 -53.70 -24.41
C GLU A 233 37.45 -53.97 -25.16
N PRO A 234 37.49 -54.61 -26.34
CA PRO A 234 36.30 -54.98 -27.09
C PRO A 234 35.70 -56.27 -26.50
N ASN A 235 34.47 -56.20 -26.00
CA ASN A 235 33.64 -57.37 -25.77
C ASN A 235 32.67 -57.51 -26.95
N GLU A 236 32.94 -58.50 -27.79
CA GLU A 236 31.99 -59.10 -28.71
C GLU A 236 30.91 -59.87 -27.92
N ASP A 237 29.79 -60.12 -28.57
CA ASP A 237 28.68 -61.01 -28.17
C ASP A 237 27.63 -60.44 -27.20
N ALA A 238 26.48 -60.03 -27.75
CA ALA A 238 25.27 -60.86 -27.71
C ALA A 238 24.08 -60.13 -28.35
N GLU A 239 23.67 -60.63 -29.51
CA GLU A 239 22.37 -60.42 -30.11
C GLU A 239 21.24 -60.84 -29.14
N GLY A 240 20.19 -60.03 -29.07
CA GLY A 240 19.06 -60.24 -28.15
C GLY A 240 17.81 -59.52 -28.61
N GLU A 241 17.34 -59.88 -29.80
CA GLU A 241 16.02 -59.60 -30.35
C GLU A 241 14.90 -59.86 -29.34
N HIS A 242 14.01 -58.89 -29.05
CA HIS A 242 12.61 -59.18 -28.69
C HIS A 242 11.67 -57.96 -28.80
N ARG A 243 11.01 -57.89 -29.97
CA ARG A 243 9.57 -57.66 -30.22
C ARG A 243 8.72 -56.87 -29.20
N ASN A 244 8.15 -55.77 -29.72
CA ASN A 244 6.72 -55.58 -30.02
C ASN A 244 5.67 -55.72 -28.88
N ARG A 245 4.97 -54.61 -28.56
CA ARG A 245 3.52 -54.56 -28.21
C ARG A 245 3.06 -53.08 -28.24
N ARG A 246 2.34 -52.65 -29.28
CA ARG A 246 0.86 -52.59 -29.39
C ARG A 246 0.14 -51.90 -28.21
N GLY A 247 -0.47 -50.76 -28.53
CA GLY A 247 -1.92 -50.58 -28.43
C GLY A 247 -2.45 -50.04 -27.09
N GLY A 248 -3.00 -48.82 -27.14
CA GLY A 248 -3.79 -48.24 -26.05
C GLY A 248 -4.61 -47.07 -26.56
N SER A 249 -5.70 -47.38 -27.27
CA SER A 249 -6.76 -46.45 -27.71
C SER A 249 -7.92 -46.52 -26.71
N LEU A 250 -8.24 -45.42 -26.05
CA LEU A 250 -9.50 -45.13 -25.33
C LEU A 250 -9.63 -43.60 -25.40
N SER A 251 -10.55 -42.94 -26.12
CA SER A 251 -12.01 -43.05 -26.26
C SER A 251 -12.79 -42.82 -24.95
N GLY A 252 -13.59 -41.75 -24.94
CA GLY A 252 -14.60 -41.40 -23.92
C GLY A 252 -14.29 -40.04 -23.29
N GLY A 253 -15.20 -39.07 -23.17
CA GLY A 253 -16.64 -38.97 -23.43
C GLY A 253 -17.00 -37.47 -23.35
N ASP A 254 -17.91 -37.01 -24.18
CA ASP A 254 -19.33 -36.78 -23.85
C ASP A 254 -19.58 -35.50 -23.02
N ASP A 255 -20.12 -34.50 -23.72
CA ASP A 255 -21.40 -33.86 -23.49
C ASP A 255 -21.75 -33.35 -22.08
N GLY A 256 -21.81 -32.03 -21.95
CA GLY A 256 -22.36 -31.34 -20.79
C GLY A 256 -22.93 -29.98 -21.16
N ALA A 257 -23.99 -29.96 -21.97
CA ALA A 257 -24.85 -28.79 -22.15
C ALA A 257 -25.57 -28.46 -20.83
N SER A 258 -25.53 -27.20 -20.40
CA SER A 258 -26.55 -26.64 -19.50
C SER A 258 -26.81 -25.18 -19.86
N ASP A 259 -27.79 -25.04 -20.75
CA ASP A 259 -28.63 -23.86 -20.92
C ASP A 259 -29.44 -23.65 -19.63
N GLY A 260 -29.56 -22.40 -19.18
CA GLY A 260 -30.45 -22.06 -18.07
C GLY A 260 -30.74 -20.56 -18.03
N PRO A 261 -31.96 -20.12 -18.38
CA PRO A 261 -32.43 -18.77 -18.12
C PRO A 261 -33.27 -18.72 -16.85
N GLY A 262 -33.09 -17.66 -16.07
CA GLY A 262 -33.92 -17.26 -14.94
C GLY A 262 -33.80 -15.77 -14.71
#